data_AF-A0A0Q9JPN5-F1
#
_entry.id   AF-A0A0Q9JPN5-F1
#
_cell.length_a   1.000
_cell.length_b   1.000
_cell.length_c   1.000
_cell.angle_alpha   90.00
_cell.angle_beta   90.00
_cell.angle_gamma   90.00
#
_symmetry.space_group_name_H-M   'P 1'
#
loop_
_entity.id
_entity.type
_entity.pdbx_description
1 polymer ?
#
loop_
_entity_poly.entity_id
_entity_poly.type
_entity_poly.pdbx_seq_one_letter_code
_entity_poly.pdbx_strand_id
1 'polypeptide(L)'
;MRAIVRARMPRGDTSEDALRREARGMDHDPLIAALTGRAVTPDRIDGARRHLVMLRSLHDEVRLDSIGLAPPPPGAWQSAAAEGYAELLDDLRMRLAGAMSALADAETALEHRIRRLEHELEAQGDVGQGAR
;
A
#
# COMPACT_ATOMS: atom_id res chain seq x y z
N MET A 1 69.86 2.30 -5.06
CA MET A 1 68.91 2.02 -3.97
C MET A 1 67.50 2.33 -4.46
N ARG A 2 66.64 1.32 -4.54
CA ARG A 2 65.23 1.37 -5.01
C ARG A 2 64.30 1.85 -3.88
N ALA A 3 63.25 2.62 -4.20
CA ALA A 3 61.93 2.55 -3.54
C ALA A 3 60.89 3.36 -4.34
N ILE A 4 60.05 2.70 -5.15
CA ILE A 4 58.65 2.30 -4.90
C ILE A 4 57.64 3.38 -5.29
N VAL A 5 57.20 3.26 -6.55
CA VAL A 5 55.95 3.83 -7.09
C VAL A 5 54.78 3.10 -6.42
N ARG A 6 53.97 3.83 -5.65
CA ARG A 6 52.73 3.30 -5.08
C ARG A 6 51.67 3.24 -6.19
N ALA A 7 51.49 2.04 -6.73
CA ALA A 7 50.43 1.73 -7.67
C ALA A 7 49.06 1.90 -7.00
N ARG A 8 48.24 2.76 -7.61
CA ARG A 8 46.81 2.89 -7.38
C ARG A 8 46.12 1.66 -8.01
N MET A 9 45.61 0.76 -7.18
CA MET A 9 44.70 -0.31 -7.59
C MET A 9 43.27 0.08 -7.21
N PRO A 10 42.35 0.26 -8.17
CA PRO A 10 40.91 0.20 -7.90
C PRO A 10 40.52 -1.28 -7.78
N ARG A 11 40.14 -1.74 -6.58
CA ARG A 11 39.63 -3.09 -6.35
C ARG A 11 38.21 -3.04 -5.82
N GLY A 12 37.32 -3.67 -6.58
CA GLY A 12 36.02 -4.20 -6.15
C GLY A 12 34.89 -3.17 -6.11
N ASP A 13 33.95 -3.29 -7.05
CA ASP A 13 32.50 -3.19 -6.72
C ASP A 13 31.55 -3.29 -7.93
N THR A 14 32.02 -3.60 -9.14
CA THR A 14 31.10 -3.74 -10.29
C THR A 14 30.38 -5.09 -10.34
N SER A 15 30.94 -6.16 -9.76
CA SER A 15 30.37 -7.51 -9.92
C SER A 15 29.15 -7.77 -9.05
N GLU A 16 29.11 -7.25 -7.81
CA GLU A 16 27.98 -7.47 -6.91
C GLU A 16 26.80 -6.55 -7.25
N ASP A 17 27.07 -5.32 -7.69
CA ASP A 17 26.06 -4.40 -8.21
C ASP A 17 25.51 -4.84 -9.58
N ALA A 18 26.34 -5.48 -10.42
CA ALA A 18 25.88 -6.10 -11.67
C ALA A 18 24.96 -7.29 -11.38
N LEU A 19 25.35 -8.18 -10.47
CA LEU A 19 24.54 -9.34 -10.08
C LEU A 19 23.23 -8.92 -9.36
N ARG A 20 23.26 -7.87 -8.53
CA ARG A 20 22.05 -7.31 -7.90
C ARG A 20 21.14 -6.61 -8.90
N ARG A 21 21.69 -5.97 -9.95
CA ARG A 21 20.90 -5.42 -11.07
C ARG A 21 20.32 -6.53 -11.94
N GLU A 22 21.08 -7.59 -12.20
CA GLU A 22 20.67 -8.74 -13.00
C GLU A 22 19.59 -9.56 -12.27
N ALA A 23 19.72 -9.76 -10.95
CA ALA A 23 18.69 -10.38 -10.12
C ALA A 23 17.39 -9.55 -10.06
N ARG A 24 17.49 -8.22 -9.96
CA ARG A 24 16.31 -7.34 -10.08
C ARG A 24 15.71 -7.34 -11.49
N GLY A 25 16.52 -7.55 -12.53
CA GLY A 25 16.06 -7.68 -13.91
C GLY A 25 15.32 -9.00 -14.16
N MET A 26 15.77 -10.10 -13.57
CA MET A 26 15.13 -11.42 -13.69
C MET A 26 13.77 -11.51 -12.97
N ASP A 27 13.57 -10.80 -11.86
CA ASP A 27 12.27 -10.76 -11.15
C ASP A 27 11.18 -9.99 -11.92
N HIS A 28 11.55 -9.22 -12.94
CA HIS A 28 10.63 -8.52 -13.83
C HIS A 28 10.43 -9.19 -15.20
N ASP A 29 10.99 -10.38 -15.41
CA ASP A 29 10.77 -11.11 -16.66
C ASP A 29 9.28 -11.50 -16.77
N PRO A 30 8.54 -10.91 -17.73
CA PRO A 30 7.11 -11.17 -17.90
C PRO A 30 6.83 -12.63 -18.25
N LEU A 31 7.79 -13.35 -18.85
CA LEU A 31 7.71 -14.77 -19.14
C LEU A 31 7.77 -15.60 -17.85
N ILE A 32 8.69 -15.28 -16.93
CA ILE A 32 8.77 -15.95 -15.61
C ILE A 32 7.54 -15.61 -14.76
N ALA A 33 7.06 -14.37 -14.81
CA ALA A 33 5.83 -13.97 -14.13
C ALA A 33 4.61 -14.76 -14.67
N ALA A 34 4.48 -14.93 -15.99
CA ALA A 34 3.42 -15.74 -16.60
C ALA A 34 3.51 -17.21 -16.21
N LEU A 35 4.72 -17.80 -16.25
CA LEU A 35 4.94 -19.21 -15.90
C LEU A 35 4.75 -19.50 -14.40
N THR A 36 4.95 -18.51 -13.53
CA THR A 36 4.78 -18.66 -12.08
C THR A 36 3.40 -18.21 -11.57
N GLY A 37 2.47 -17.84 -12.48
CA GLY A 37 1.14 -17.34 -12.11
C GLY A 37 1.17 -15.98 -11.40
N ARG A 38 2.28 -15.24 -11.50
CA ARG A 38 2.48 -13.90 -10.94
C ARG A 38 2.20 -12.78 -11.93
N ALA A 39 1.96 -13.11 -13.20
CA ALA A 39 1.57 -12.13 -14.23
C ALA A 39 0.37 -11.30 -13.75
N VAL A 40 0.43 -10.01 -14.09
CA VAL A 40 -0.68 -9.11 -13.80
C VAL A 40 -1.71 -9.34 -14.90
N THR A 41 -2.96 -9.58 -14.52
CA THR A 41 -4.05 -9.74 -15.47
C THR A 41 -5.02 -8.57 -15.34
N PRO A 42 -5.74 -8.20 -16.42
CA PRO A 42 -6.84 -7.25 -16.34
C PRO A 42 -7.84 -7.61 -15.23
N ASP A 43 -8.20 -8.89 -15.12
CA ASP A 43 -9.11 -9.41 -14.10
C ASP A 43 -8.64 -9.13 -12.67
N ARG A 44 -7.32 -9.14 -12.43
CA ARG A 44 -6.74 -8.83 -11.12
C ARG A 44 -6.89 -7.34 -10.79
N ILE A 45 -6.70 -6.45 -11.78
CA ILE A 45 -6.90 -5.01 -11.63
C ILE A 45 -8.39 -4.72 -11.39
N ASP A 46 -9.29 -5.34 -12.14
CA ASP A 46 -10.73 -5.17 -11.96
C ASP A 46 -11.22 -5.74 -10.62
N GLY A 47 -10.64 -6.85 -10.16
CA GLY A 47 -10.80 -7.34 -8.81
C GLY A 47 -10.39 -6.30 -7.76
N ALA A 48 -9.22 -5.68 -7.90
CA ALA A 48 -8.75 -4.65 -6.98
C ALA A 48 -9.64 -3.38 -7.01
N ARG A 49 -10.09 -2.94 -8.19
CA ARG A 49 -11.03 -1.81 -8.34
C ARG A 49 -12.37 -2.09 -7.65
N ARG A 50 -12.91 -3.30 -7.76
CA ARG A 50 -14.13 -3.69 -7.01
C ARG A 50 -13.92 -3.60 -5.50
N HIS A 51 -12.78 -4.05 -4.99
CA HIS A 51 -12.44 -3.91 -3.57
C HIS A 51 -12.32 -2.45 -3.13
N LEU A 52 -11.75 -1.59 -3.99
CA LEU A 52 -11.69 -0.16 -3.70
C LEU A 52 -13.08 0.48 -3.59
N VAL A 53 -14.01 0.10 -4.49
CA VAL A 53 -15.41 0.56 -4.40
C VAL A 53 -16.05 0.09 -3.10
N MET A 54 -15.91 -1.19 -2.74
CA MET A 54 -16.45 -1.72 -1.48
C MET A 54 -15.87 -1.00 -0.25
N LEU A 55 -14.56 -0.73 -0.25
CA LEU A 55 -13.89 -0.05 0.85
C LEU A 55 -14.38 1.38 1.03
N ARG A 56 -14.54 2.13 -0.08
CA ARG A 56 -15.11 3.48 -0.06
C ARG A 56 -16.55 3.49 0.43
N SER A 57 -17.36 2.52 0.01
CA SER A 57 -18.74 2.38 0.52
C SER A 57 -18.77 2.15 2.02
N LEU A 58 -17.90 1.28 2.54
CA LEU A 58 -17.78 1.05 3.99
C LEU A 58 -17.33 2.32 4.73
N HIS A 59 -16.36 3.04 4.20
CA HIS A 59 -15.87 4.27 4.81
C HIS A 59 -16.95 5.36 4.82
N ASP A 60 -17.70 5.53 3.73
CA ASP A 60 -18.83 6.45 3.68
C ASP A 60 -19.94 6.08 4.69
N GLU A 61 -20.28 4.79 4.80
CA GLU A 61 -21.25 4.30 5.78
C GLU A 61 -20.82 4.63 7.22
N VAL A 62 -19.57 4.30 7.58
CA VAL A 62 -19.02 4.61 8.91
C VAL A 62 -19.01 6.13 9.17
N ARG A 63 -18.68 6.94 8.15
CA ARG A 63 -18.66 8.39 8.27
C ARG A 63 -20.07 8.96 8.51
N LEU A 64 -21.07 8.48 7.75
CA LEU A 64 -22.46 8.92 7.87
C LEU A 64 -23.08 8.51 9.21
N ASP A 65 -22.78 7.30 9.68
CA ASP A 65 -23.35 6.76 10.91
C ASP A 65 -22.61 7.18 12.18
N SER A 66 -21.44 7.82 12.04
CA SER A 66 -20.56 8.19 13.16
C SER A 66 -21.27 9.02 14.26
N ILE A 67 -22.16 9.92 13.86
CA ILE A 67 -22.94 10.76 14.79
C ILE A 67 -23.96 9.93 15.57
N GLY A 68 -24.56 8.91 14.93
CA GLY A 68 -25.49 7.99 15.59
C GLY A 68 -24.80 6.99 16.52
N LEU A 69 -23.58 6.57 16.16
CA LEU A 69 -22.77 5.64 16.94
C LEU A 69 -22.17 6.28 18.19
N ALA A 70 -21.80 7.57 18.12
CA ALA A 70 -21.19 8.30 19.21
C ALA A 70 -21.79 9.71 19.38
N PRO A 71 -23.08 9.82 19.78
CA PRO A 71 -23.78 11.11 19.93
C PRO A 71 -23.05 12.00 20.92
N PRO A 72 -23.05 13.34 20.81
CA PRO A 72 -22.36 14.23 21.76
C PRO A 72 -22.86 14.03 23.21
N PRO A 73 -22.01 14.22 24.24
CA PRO A 73 -22.49 14.14 25.61
C PRO A 73 -23.50 15.28 25.84
N PRO A 74 -24.67 15.03 26.44
CA PRO A 74 -25.59 16.08 26.83
C PRO A 74 -24.94 16.99 27.86
N GLY A 75 -24.90 18.29 27.59
CA GLY A 75 -24.24 19.29 28.45
C GLY A 75 -24.84 19.48 29.85
N ALA A 76 -25.86 18.71 30.24
CA ALA A 76 -26.58 18.82 31.51
C ALA A 76 -26.46 17.58 32.42
N TRP A 77 -25.60 16.63 32.06
CA TRP A 77 -25.38 15.44 32.87
C TRP A 77 -24.54 15.74 34.11
N GLN A 78 -25.09 15.49 35.30
CA GLN A 78 -24.49 15.85 36.60
C GLN A 78 -24.48 14.67 37.58
N SER A 79 -24.17 13.46 37.10
CA SER A 79 -24.05 12.27 37.97
C SER A 79 -22.78 11.49 37.65
N ALA A 80 -22.23 10.80 38.65
CA ALA A 80 -21.05 9.94 38.47
C ALA A 80 -21.28 8.84 37.41
N ALA A 81 -22.52 8.34 37.28
CA ALA A 81 -22.88 7.41 36.22
C ALA A 81 -22.83 8.05 34.83
N ALA A 82 -23.20 9.34 34.74
CA ALA A 82 -23.16 10.08 33.49
C ALA A 82 -21.73 10.51 33.12
N GLU A 83 -20.86 10.79 34.11
CA GLU A 83 -19.43 10.99 33.92
C GLU A 83 -18.77 9.72 33.33
N GLY A 84 -19.00 8.56 33.96
CA GLY A 84 -18.46 7.29 33.44
C GLY A 84 -19.00 6.93 32.04
N TYR A 85 -20.26 7.27 31.74
CA TYR A 85 -20.79 7.11 30.38
C TYR A 85 -20.12 8.08 29.38
N ALA A 86 -19.86 9.33 29.78
CA ALA A 86 -19.16 10.30 28.93
C ALA A 86 -17.73 9.82 28.59
N GLU A 87 -17.00 9.26 29.55
CA GLU A 87 -15.67 8.67 29.34
C GLU A 87 -15.71 7.51 28.32
N LEU A 88 -16.67 6.58 28.47
CA LEU A 88 -16.85 5.47 27.52
C LEU A 88 -17.18 5.96 26.11
N LEU A 89 -17.96 7.03 26.02
CA LEU A 89 -18.35 7.63 24.76
C LEU A 89 -17.17 8.35 24.09
N ASP A 90 -16.29 8.98 24.86
CA ASP A 90 -15.03 9.54 24.36
C ASP A 90 -14.06 8.47 23.86
N ASP A 91 -13.91 7.35 24.58
CA ASP A 91 -13.15 6.19 24.10
C ASP A 91 -13.71 5.67 22.77
N LEU A 92 -15.04 5.52 22.68
CA LEU A 92 -15.70 5.10 21.45
C LEU A 92 -15.43 6.06 20.29
N ARG A 93 -15.50 7.37 20.51
CA ARG A 93 -15.16 8.39 19.49
C ARG A 93 -13.73 8.28 19.04
N MET A 94 -12.79 8.12 19.97
CA MET A 94 -11.37 7.98 19.65
C MET A 94 -11.11 6.75 18.79
N ARG A 95 -11.72 5.62 19.14
CA ARG A 95 -11.61 4.37 18.39
C ARG A 95 -12.26 4.46 17.01
N LEU A 96 -13.41 5.12 16.92
CA LEU A 96 -14.10 5.37 15.65
C LEU A 96 -13.27 6.28 14.73
N ALA A 97 -12.70 7.35 15.26
CA ALA A 97 -11.78 8.21 14.52
C ALA A 97 -10.55 7.46 14.02
N GLY A 98 -9.96 6.59 14.86
CA GLY A 98 -8.86 5.71 14.46
C GLY A 98 -9.25 4.74 13.34
N ALA A 99 -10.45 4.14 13.42
CA ALA A 99 -10.96 3.24 12.38
C ALA A 99 -11.19 3.98 11.05
N MET A 100 -11.76 5.19 11.07
CA MET A 100 -11.93 6.02 9.87
C MET A 100 -10.58 6.37 9.23
N SER A 101 -9.57 6.73 10.05
CA SER A 101 -8.21 6.97 9.55
C SER A 101 -7.63 5.73 8.88
N ALA A 102 -7.76 4.55 9.50
CA ALA A 102 -7.25 3.31 8.94
C ALA A 102 -7.94 2.91 7.62
N LEU A 103 -9.23 3.21 7.47
CA LEU A 103 -9.96 3.01 6.21
C LEU A 103 -9.42 3.94 5.11
N ALA A 104 -9.22 5.22 5.41
CA ALA A 104 -8.64 6.19 4.46
C ALA A 104 -7.22 5.79 4.01
N ASP A 105 -6.39 5.30 4.93
CA ASP A 105 -5.05 4.79 4.63
C ASP A 105 -5.12 3.56 3.72
N ALA A 106 -6.04 2.64 4.00
CA ALA A 106 -6.25 1.44 3.19
C ALA A 106 -6.75 1.77 1.77
N GLU A 107 -7.62 2.76 1.61
CA GLU A 107 -8.05 3.26 0.30
C GLU A 107 -6.87 3.79 -0.50
N THR A 108 -6.07 4.66 0.11
CA THR A 108 -4.88 5.25 -0.51
C THR A 108 -3.88 4.18 -0.92
N ALA A 109 -3.61 3.21 -0.04
CA ALA A 109 -2.70 2.10 -0.32
C ALA A 109 -3.20 1.22 -1.48
N LEU A 110 -4.50 0.93 -1.53
CA LEU A 110 -5.09 0.12 -2.59
C LEU A 110 -5.08 0.87 -3.94
N GLU A 111 -5.38 2.17 -3.96
CA GLU A 111 -5.23 3.01 -5.15
C GLU A 111 -3.81 2.98 -5.70
N HIS A 112 -2.81 3.17 -4.82
CA HIS A 112 -1.42 3.09 -5.23
C HIS A 112 -1.06 1.71 -5.78
N ARG A 113 -1.61 0.64 -5.20
CA ARG A 113 -1.38 -0.72 -5.71
C ARG A 113 -2.04 -0.94 -7.08
N ILE A 114 -3.25 -0.43 -7.29
CA ILE A 114 -3.94 -0.48 -8.59
C ILE A 114 -3.11 0.22 -9.65
N ARG A 115 -2.68 1.46 -9.39
CA ARG A 115 -1.83 2.22 -10.33
C ARG A 115 -0.55 1.46 -10.69
N ARG A 116 0.10 0.84 -9.69
CA ARG A 116 1.27 -0.01 -9.93
C ARG A 116 0.96 -1.22 -10.80
N LEU A 117 -0.16 -1.90 -10.56
CA LEU A 117 -0.58 -3.05 -11.36
C LEU A 117 -0.88 -2.64 -12.82
N GLU A 118 -1.50 -1.47 -13.02
CA GLU A 118 -1.76 -0.92 -14.36
C GLU A 118 -0.44 -0.68 -15.11
N HIS A 119 0.55 -0.05 -14.47
CA HIS A 119 1.89 0.14 -15.06
C HIS A 119 2.61 -1.20 -15.32
N GLU A 120 2.50 -2.17 -14.41
CA GLU A 120 3.07 -3.51 -14.57
C GLU A 120 2.43 -4.25 -15.77
N LEU A 121 1.13 -4.07 -16.01
CA LEU A 121 0.41 -4.65 -17.15
C LEU A 121 0.76 -3.98 -18.49
N GLU A 122 0.87 -2.65 -18.51
CA GLU A 122 1.30 -1.89 -19.70
C GLU A 122 2.70 -2.33 -20.15
N ALA A 123 3.65 -2.44 -19.21
CA ALA A 123 5.00 -2.91 -19.49
C ALA A 123 5.03 -4.35 -20.04
N GLN A 124 4.12 -5.23 -19.60
CA GLN A 124 3.98 -6.59 -20.12
C GLN A 124 3.50 -6.59 -21.59
N GLY A 125 2.61 -5.66 -21.97
CA GLY A 125 2.13 -5.49 -23.33
C GLY A 125 3.21 -5.04 -24.30
N ASP A 126 4.04 -4.08 -23.91
CA ASP A 126 5.12 -3.53 -24.74
C ASP A 126 6.22 -4.56 -25.03
N VAL A 127 6.60 -5.38 -24.03
CA VAL A 127 7.59 -6.45 -24.20
C VAL A 127 7.11 -7.53 -25.18
N GLY A 128 5.81 -7.83 -25.20
CA GLY A 128 5.22 -8.80 -26.14
C GLY A 128 5.17 -8.31 -27.60
N GLN A 129 5.18 -6.99 -27.83
CA GLN A 129 5.22 -6.38 -29.16
C GLN A 129 6.63 -6.18 -29.71
N GLY A 130 7.63 -5.93 -28.85
CA GLY A 130 9.04 -5.77 -29.25
C GLY A 130 9.76 -7.08 -29.62
N ALA A 131 9.16 -8.24 -29.34
CA ALA A 131 9.71 -9.57 -29.62
C ALA A 131 9.16 -10.22 -30.91
N ARG A 132 8.35 -9.51 -31.70
CA ARG A 132 7.82 -9.93 -33.00
C ARG A 132 8.50 -9.20 -34.15
#